data_AF-Q653R5-F1
#
_entry.id   AF-Q653R5-F1
#
_cell.length_a   1.000
_cell.length_b   1.000
_cell.length_c   1.000
_cell.angle_alpha   90.00
_cell.angle_beta   90.00
_cell.angle_gamma   90.00
#
_symmetry.space_group_name_H-M   'P 1'
#
loop_
_entity.id
_entity.type
_entity.pdbx_description
1 polymer ?
#
loop_
_entity_poly.entity_id
_entity_poly.type
_entity_poly.pdbx_seq_one_letter_code
_entity_poly.pdbx_strand_id
1 'polypeptide(L)'
;MSMADVAALCETVPQYNNLIRSALQRTQPAGVLLKCAAHVGYTQGFFVCQRKNLYHMLAGLIFSDLVEANAKGLDFTSYRSFAPGRRNWVLNENLRKVCGLEVQGSLRGSFDRGVILWHIATDLCMRRMMAENTIDEIDRKFLECTEAISDYMAHLLNLRPDMLMTGSRQHLFTQAMEEVELILKDIESQQQQPHSLKKLGRDILAKKIIDKAKAEVNAEVNAAIDIEMVREQEREIRVDEPPPPKYPLVHDACRLAEELMDKMGRRTRCQVMYRVWVGMLFYSASMCRGYLHAKSLGEGGEFLSFVWLILSLKGAKTLADKLQMPEPEPEPEREPEPKSGPYSPSQEIVQGEPTATVATTADEGEDLSFLLPHSPRS
;
A
#
# COMPACT_ATOMS: atom_id res chain seq x y z
N MET A 1 26.79 10.23 -26.37
CA MET A 1 25.63 10.11 -25.46
C MET A 1 25.78 8.80 -24.72
N SER A 2 26.15 8.85 -23.44
CA SER A 2 26.14 7.67 -22.58
C SER A 2 24.67 7.26 -22.42
N MET A 3 24.30 6.07 -22.92
CA MET A 3 23.13 5.38 -22.42
C MET A 3 23.47 5.02 -20.98
N ALA A 4 23.12 5.89 -20.04
CA ALA A 4 22.98 5.43 -18.67
C ALA A 4 21.81 4.44 -18.73
N ASP A 5 22.12 3.14 -18.59
CA ASP A 5 21.10 2.14 -18.30
C ASP A 5 20.23 2.75 -17.21
N VAL A 6 18.93 2.92 -17.48
CA VAL A 6 18.00 3.38 -16.46
C VAL A 6 18.15 2.36 -15.35
N ALA A 7 18.75 2.78 -14.22
CA ALA A 7 18.78 1.95 -13.04
C ALA A 7 17.32 1.82 -12.64
N ALA A 8 16.69 0.73 -13.10
CA ALA A 8 15.32 0.42 -12.77
C ALA A 8 15.30 0.25 -11.25
N LEU A 9 14.98 1.33 -10.54
CA LEU A 9 15.23 1.42 -9.11
C LEU A 9 14.48 0.33 -8.34
N CYS A 10 13.39 -0.19 -8.91
CA CYS A 10 12.66 -1.37 -8.43
C CYS A 10 13.43 -2.70 -8.59
N GLU A 11 14.37 -2.82 -9.52
CA GLU A 11 15.29 -3.96 -9.66
C GLU A 11 16.52 -3.84 -8.78
N THR A 12 16.82 -2.66 -8.24
CA THR A 12 18.01 -2.43 -7.40
C THR A 12 17.68 -1.93 -6.00
N VAL A 13 16.43 -2.08 -5.54
CA VAL A 13 16.02 -1.62 -4.21
C VAL A 13 16.93 -2.27 -3.15
N PRO A 14 17.59 -1.46 -2.30
CA PRO A 14 18.40 -2.00 -1.22
C PRO A 14 17.59 -2.94 -0.32
N GLN A 15 18.15 -4.08 0.07
CA GLN A 15 17.51 -5.05 0.97
C GLN A 15 17.13 -4.48 2.36
N TYR A 16 17.57 -3.26 2.68
CA TYR A 16 17.39 -2.60 3.96
C TYR A 16 16.13 -1.74 4.07
N ASN A 17 15.35 -1.57 3.00
CA ASN A 17 14.11 -0.81 3.13
C ASN A 17 13.04 -1.57 3.91
N ASN A 18 13.22 -2.88 4.10
CA ASN A 18 12.43 -3.69 5.02
C ASN A 18 12.76 -3.37 6.48
N LEU A 19 11.85 -2.66 7.16
CA LEU A 19 12.03 -2.17 8.53
C LEU A 19 12.42 -3.29 9.52
N ILE A 20 11.71 -4.41 9.53
CA ILE A 20 11.94 -5.53 10.47
C ILE A 20 13.31 -6.17 10.19
N ARG A 21 13.65 -6.42 8.92
CA ARG A 21 14.96 -6.99 8.55
C ARG A 21 16.11 -6.06 8.93
N SER A 22 15.95 -4.75 8.73
CA SER A 22 16.95 -3.75 9.09
C SER A 22 17.12 -3.62 10.60
N ALA A 23 16.03 -3.57 11.35
CA ALA A 23 16.06 -3.55 12.81
C ALA A 23 16.77 -4.79 13.37
N LEU A 24 16.45 -6.00 12.87
CA LEU A 24 17.16 -7.25 13.24
C LEU A 24 18.67 -7.21 12.96
N GLN A 25 19.12 -6.48 11.94
CA GLN A 25 20.55 -6.30 11.67
C GLN A 25 21.18 -5.32 12.65
N ARG A 26 20.46 -4.26 13.02
CA ARG A 26 20.90 -3.20 13.94
C ARG A 26 20.90 -3.62 15.41
N THR A 27 20.20 -4.70 15.78
CA THR A 27 20.30 -5.30 17.13
C THR A 27 21.55 -6.17 17.34
N GLN A 28 22.32 -6.46 16.29
CA GLN A 28 23.53 -7.29 16.38
C GLN A 28 24.74 -6.49 16.92
N PRO A 29 25.85 -7.15 17.35
CA PRO A 29 27.06 -6.46 17.81
C PRO A 29 27.64 -5.47 16.77
N ALA A 30 27.62 -5.84 15.48
CA ALA A 30 28.00 -4.96 14.37
C ALA A 30 26.98 -3.83 14.10
N GLY A 31 25.79 -3.91 14.69
CA GLY A 31 24.71 -2.95 14.56
C GLY A 31 25.05 -1.56 15.10
N VAL A 32 25.93 -1.45 16.10
CA VAL A 32 26.40 -0.14 16.62
C VAL A 32 27.08 0.66 15.51
N LEU A 33 27.93 0.02 14.70
CA LEU A 33 28.56 0.67 13.54
C LEU A 33 27.53 1.10 12.50
N LEU A 34 26.51 0.25 12.26
CA LEU A 34 25.39 0.57 11.36
C LEU A 34 24.58 1.78 11.84
N LYS A 35 24.41 1.94 13.16
CA LYS A 35 23.75 3.10 13.80
C LYS A 35 24.58 4.36 13.67
N CYS A 36 25.87 4.29 13.98
CA CYS A 36 26.79 5.41 13.83
C CYS A 36 26.87 5.88 12.37
N ALA A 37 26.97 4.94 11.42
CA ALA A 37 26.96 5.23 9.99
C ALA A 37 25.70 6.00 9.58
N ALA A 38 24.52 5.54 10.01
CA ALA A 38 23.26 6.23 9.71
C ALA A 38 23.23 7.66 10.30
N HIS A 39 23.77 7.86 11.51
CA HIS A 39 23.79 9.17 12.17
C HIS A 39 24.70 10.19 11.48
N VAL A 40 25.77 9.73 10.81
CA VAL A 40 26.67 10.60 10.01
C VAL A 40 26.20 10.76 8.56
N GLY A 41 24.95 10.42 8.26
CA GLY A 41 24.36 10.56 6.93
C GLY A 41 24.76 9.46 5.94
N TYR A 42 25.43 8.40 6.41
CA TYR A 42 25.78 7.27 5.56
C TYR A 42 24.56 6.37 5.36
N THR A 43 23.88 6.57 4.24
CA THR A 43 22.81 5.68 3.76
C THR A 43 23.46 4.41 3.25
N GLN A 44 23.49 3.35 4.06
CA GLN A 44 24.18 2.09 3.76
C GLN A 44 23.90 1.58 2.34
N GLY A 45 24.94 1.58 1.49
CA GLY A 45 24.89 1.15 0.09
C GLY A 45 25.25 -0.31 -0.16
N PHE A 46 24.99 -1.24 0.76
CA PHE A 46 25.52 -2.60 0.64
C PHE A 46 24.48 -3.68 0.84
N PHE A 47 23.58 -3.87 -0.13
CA PHE A 47 22.98 -5.16 -0.56
C PHE A 47 21.94 -4.80 -1.63
N VAL A 48 22.41 -4.63 -2.87
CA VAL A 48 21.52 -4.52 -4.03
C VAL A 48 20.88 -5.89 -4.23
N CYS A 49 19.56 -5.99 -4.04
CA CYS A 49 18.85 -7.18 -4.48
C CYS A 49 18.53 -6.99 -5.96
N GLN A 50 19.32 -7.59 -6.86
CA GLN A 50 18.97 -7.63 -8.27
C GLN A 50 17.82 -8.62 -8.48
N ARG A 51 16.59 -8.09 -8.50
CA ARG A 51 15.41 -8.87 -8.89
C ARG A 51 15.24 -8.79 -10.40
N LYS A 52 15.87 -9.73 -11.12
CA LYS A 52 15.84 -9.76 -12.60
C LYS A 52 14.40 -9.82 -13.10
N ASN A 53 14.06 -9.00 -14.09
CA ASN A 53 12.75 -8.90 -14.74
C ASN A 53 11.63 -8.30 -13.88
N LEU A 54 11.90 -7.86 -12.64
CA LEU A 54 10.87 -7.28 -11.79
C LEU A 54 10.33 -5.96 -12.37
N TYR A 55 11.18 -5.14 -12.97
CA TYR A 55 10.72 -3.93 -13.66
C TYR A 55 9.78 -4.26 -14.79
N HIS A 56 10.13 -5.24 -15.63
CA HIS A 56 9.32 -5.65 -16.77
C HIS A 56 7.97 -6.23 -16.31
N MET A 57 7.98 -7.05 -15.25
CA MET A 57 6.77 -7.60 -14.65
C MET A 57 5.86 -6.50 -14.08
N LEU A 58 6.43 -5.60 -13.26
CA LEU A 58 5.70 -4.47 -12.69
C LEU A 58 5.15 -3.55 -13.78
N ALA A 59 5.96 -3.20 -14.79
CA ALA A 59 5.53 -2.35 -15.89
C ALA A 59 4.37 -2.98 -16.68
N GLY A 60 4.43 -4.30 -16.93
CA GLY A 60 3.34 -5.03 -17.58
C GLY A 60 2.04 -5.02 -16.78
N LEU A 61 2.12 -5.31 -15.47
CA LEU A 61 0.96 -5.30 -14.58
C LEU A 61 0.36 -3.90 -14.43
N ILE A 62 1.20 -2.88 -14.23
CA ILE A 62 0.80 -1.47 -14.13
C ILE A 62 0.09 -1.01 -15.41
N PHE A 63 0.62 -1.38 -16.57
CA PHE A 63 -0.03 -1.05 -17.83
C PHE A 63 -1.38 -1.74 -17.97
N SER A 64 -1.48 -3.02 -17.58
CA SER A 64 -2.75 -3.76 -17.54
C SER A 64 -3.78 -3.08 -16.64
N ASP A 65 -3.39 -2.75 -15.39
CA ASP A 65 -4.24 -2.06 -14.41
C ASP A 65 -4.75 -0.72 -14.96
N LEU A 66 -3.93 0.05 -15.68
CA LEU A 66 -4.32 1.32 -16.29
C LEU A 66 -5.28 1.19 -17.46
N VAL A 67 -5.09 0.15 -18.29
CA VAL A 67 -5.98 -0.15 -19.40
C VAL A 67 -7.34 -0.58 -18.86
N GLU A 68 -7.36 -1.47 -17.87
CA GLU A 68 -8.58 -1.93 -17.18
C GLU A 68 -9.35 -0.75 -16.56
N ALA A 69 -8.65 0.18 -15.90
CA ALA A 69 -9.28 1.27 -15.18
C ALA A 69 -9.86 2.39 -16.06
N ASN A 70 -9.52 2.45 -17.35
CA ASN A 70 -9.70 3.61 -18.25
C ASN A 70 -9.20 4.92 -17.60
N ALA A 71 -7.89 5.12 -17.64
CA ALA A 71 -7.24 6.18 -16.86
C ALA A 71 -7.55 7.64 -17.30
N LYS A 72 -8.25 7.87 -18.42
CA LYS A 72 -8.55 9.23 -18.89
C LYS A 72 -9.40 10.00 -17.88
N GLY A 73 -8.89 11.12 -17.37
CA GLY A 73 -9.53 11.96 -16.36
C GLY A 73 -9.64 11.31 -14.97
N LEU A 74 -9.03 10.14 -14.77
CA LEU A 74 -9.11 9.39 -13.51
C LEU A 74 -8.36 10.14 -12.41
N ASP A 75 -9.00 10.35 -11.27
CA ASP A 75 -8.35 10.83 -10.05
C ASP A 75 -7.94 9.65 -9.18
N PHE A 76 -6.63 9.47 -9.05
CA PHE A 76 -6.06 8.41 -8.24
C PHE A 76 -6.30 8.57 -6.75
N THR A 77 -6.77 9.73 -6.24
CA THR A 77 -7.21 9.89 -4.83
C THR A 77 -8.33 8.94 -4.44
N SER A 78 -9.13 8.51 -5.43
CA SER A 78 -10.30 7.65 -5.22
C SER A 78 -9.97 6.27 -4.63
N TYR A 79 -8.70 5.82 -4.65
CA TYR A 79 -8.28 4.57 -3.99
C TYR A 79 -8.51 4.57 -2.47
N ARG A 80 -8.60 5.76 -1.85
CA ARG A 80 -8.87 5.92 -0.42
C ARG A 80 -10.35 5.89 -0.09
N SER A 81 -11.20 5.97 -1.10
CA SER A 81 -12.63 6.09 -0.91
C SER A 81 -13.25 4.74 -0.59
N PHE A 82 -13.96 4.69 0.54
CA PHE A 82 -14.87 3.61 0.88
C PHE A 82 -16.31 4.09 1.08
N ALA A 83 -16.59 5.36 0.77
CA ALA A 83 -17.95 5.90 0.89
C ALA A 83 -18.92 5.18 -0.08
N PRO A 84 -20.18 4.97 0.32
CA PRO A 84 -21.20 4.40 -0.57
C PRO A 84 -21.32 5.23 -1.86
N GLY A 85 -21.47 4.57 -3.00
CA GLY A 85 -21.62 5.23 -4.32
C GLY A 85 -20.37 5.91 -4.87
N ARG A 86 -19.29 6.08 -4.09
CA ARG A 86 -18.00 6.56 -4.61
C ARG A 86 -17.22 5.39 -5.22
N ARG A 87 -16.71 5.59 -6.43
CA ARG A 87 -15.80 4.64 -7.09
C ARG A 87 -14.47 4.58 -6.33
N ASN A 88 -13.98 3.36 -6.13
CA ASN A 88 -12.59 3.09 -5.76
C ASN A 88 -11.96 2.43 -7.00
N TRP A 89 -10.89 3.01 -7.53
CA TRP A 89 -10.35 2.55 -8.81
C TRP A 89 -9.51 1.28 -8.70
N VAL A 90 -9.00 0.96 -7.50
CA VAL A 90 -8.17 -0.25 -7.26
C VAL A 90 -8.93 -1.38 -6.58
N LEU A 91 -9.88 -1.07 -5.70
CA LEU A 91 -10.67 -2.06 -4.99
C LEU A 91 -12.09 -2.09 -5.55
N ASN A 92 -12.46 -3.19 -6.20
CA ASN A 92 -13.84 -3.43 -6.60
C ASN A 92 -14.76 -3.61 -5.37
N GLU A 93 -16.07 -3.64 -5.60
CA GLU A 93 -17.06 -3.67 -4.52
C GLU A 93 -16.92 -4.90 -3.59
N ASN A 94 -16.53 -6.05 -4.14
CA ASN A 94 -16.32 -7.27 -3.35
C ASN A 94 -15.09 -7.14 -2.43
N LEU A 95 -13.99 -6.61 -2.96
CA LEU A 95 -12.78 -6.35 -2.17
C LEU A 95 -13.03 -5.28 -1.10
N ARG A 96 -13.81 -4.24 -1.41
CA ARG A 96 -14.18 -3.21 -0.42
C ARG A 96 -14.99 -3.76 0.74
N LYS A 97 -15.93 -4.68 0.48
CA LYS A 97 -16.79 -5.27 1.52
C LYS A 97 -16.02 -6.09 2.55
N VAL A 98 -14.91 -6.72 2.16
CA VAL A 98 -14.07 -7.49 3.08
C VAL A 98 -13.06 -6.62 3.84
N CYS A 99 -12.82 -5.39 3.39
CA CYS A 99 -11.93 -4.45 4.08
C CYS A 99 -12.61 -3.88 5.32
N GLY A 100 -12.08 -4.24 6.50
CA GLY A 100 -12.59 -3.75 7.78
C GLY A 100 -12.06 -2.37 8.15
N LEU A 101 -12.20 -2.03 9.43
CA LEU A 101 -11.86 -0.70 9.95
C LEU A 101 -10.36 -0.39 9.81
N GLU A 102 -9.50 -1.40 9.87
CA GLU A 102 -8.05 -1.20 9.85
C GLU A 102 -7.55 -0.87 8.46
N VAL A 103 -8.02 -1.63 7.45
CA VAL A 103 -7.75 -1.33 6.05
C VAL A 103 -8.35 0.02 5.67
N GLN A 104 -9.61 0.29 6.04
CA GLN A 104 -10.25 1.56 5.70
C GLN A 104 -9.58 2.77 6.38
N GLY A 105 -9.28 2.65 7.66
CA GLY A 105 -8.65 3.70 8.46
C GLY A 105 -7.24 4.03 7.99
N SER A 106 -6.43 3.00 7.70
CA SER A 106 -5.06 3.18 7.22
C SER A 106 -4.97 3.87 5.86
N LEU A 107 -5.98 3.73 4.99
CA LEU A 107 -6.02 4.40 3.68
C LEU A 107 -6.61 5.81 3.72
N ARG A 108 -7.48 6.11 4.68
CA ARG A 108 -8.08 7.45 4.85
C ARG A 108 -7.16 8.44 5.58
N GLY A 109 -6.22 7.94 6.37
CA GLY A 109 -5.28 8.75 7.13
C GLY A 109 -4.19 9.43 6.29
N SER A 110 -3.14 9.86 6.97
CA SER A 110 -1.99 10.47 6.32
C SER A 110 -1.27 9.48 5.39
N PHE A 111 -0.90 9.93 4.18
CA PHE A 111 -0.32 9.05 3.15
C PHE A 111 0.99 8.40 3.58
N ASP A 112 1.94 9.22 4.05
CA ASP A 112 3.26 8.80 4.51
C ASP A 112 3.18 7.84 5.71
N ARG A 113 2.27 8.10 6.66
CA ARG A 113 1.94 7.16 7.74
C ARG A 113 1.38 5.86 7.18
N GLY A 114 0.44 5.94 6.25
CA GLY A 114 -0.15 4.78 5.56
C GLY A 114 0.91 3.91 4.89
N VAL A 115 1.89 4.52 4.19
CA VAL A 115 3.02 3.80 3.57
C VAL A 115 3.80 3.01 4.63
N ILE A 116 4.11 3.60 5.78
CA ILE A 116 4.81 2.90 6.88
C ILE A 116 3.97 1.75 7.45
N LEU A 117 2.69 1.99 7.77
CA LEU A 117 1.81 0.98 8.34
C LEU A 117 1.68 -0.23 7.41
N TRP A 118 1.38 0.03 6.14
CA TRP A 118 1.24 -1.01 5.13
C TRP A 118 2.56 -1.72 4.88
N HIS A 119 3.70 -1.03 4.96
CA HIS A 119 5.01 -1.65 4.78
C HIS A 119 5.31 -2.68 5.88
N ILE A 120 5.12 -2.31 7.15
CA ILE A 120 5.28 -3.22 8.29
C ILE A 120 4.25 -4.36 8.21
N ALA A 121 2.98 -4.05 7.98
CA ALA A 121 1.91 -5.04 7.90
C ALA A 121 2.13 -6.05 6.77
N THR A 122 2.57 -5.56 5.59
CA THR A 122 2.91 -6.41 4.44
C THR A 122 4.04 -7.36 4.80
N ASP A 123 5.11 -6.90 5.43
CA ASP A 123 6.22 -7.78 5.85
C ASP A 123 5.75 -8.85 6.86
N LEU A 124 4.92 -8.47 7.84
CA LEU A 124 4.34 -9.42 8.80
C LEU A 124 3.45 -10.48 8.11
N CYS A 125 2.58 -10.05 7.19
CA CYS A 125 1.74 -10.95 6.40
C CYS A 125 2.60 -11.89 5.55
N MET A 126 3.60 -11.38 4.84
CA MET A 126 4.50 -12.17 3.99
C MET A 126 5.24 -13.24 4.80
N ARG A 127 5.74 -12.88 5.99
CA ARG A 127 6.41 -13.82 6.89
C ARG A 127 5.50 -14.98 7.33
N ARG A 128 4.21 -14.71 7.54
CA ARG A 128 3.22 -15.75 7.88
C ARG A 128 2.78 -16.57 6.66
N MET A 129 2.57 -15.93 5.51
CA MET A 129 2.10 -16.59 4.28
C MET A 129 3.14 -17.53 3.67
N MET A 130 4.42 -17.16 3.67
CA MET A 130 5.49 -17.98 3.08
C MET A 130 5.80 -19.26 3.87
N ALA A 131 5.13 -19.49 5.01
CA ALA A 131 5.15 -20.76 5.73
C ALA A 131 4.06 -21.75 5.23
N GLU A 132 3.15 -21.30 4.36
CA GLU A 132 2.08 -22.12 3.79
C GLU A 132 2.53 -22.73 2.44
N ASN A 133 2.71 -24.05 2.36
CA ASN A 133 3.27 -24.77 1.20
C ASN A 133 2.37 -24.81 -0.08
N THR A 134 1.42 -23.89 -0.24
CA THR A 134 0.34 -23.98 -1.26
C THR A 134 0.10 -22.68 -2.02
N ILE A 135 1.13 -21.85 -2.23
CA ILE A 135 1.01 -20.63 -3.03
C ILE A 135 1.15 -21.01 -4.51
N ASP A 136 0.10 -20.74 -5.29
CA ASP A 136 0.18 -20.93 -6.75
C ASP A 136 1.14 -19.92 -7.39
N GLU A 137 1.55 -20.18 -8.64
CA GLU A 137 2.55 -19.34 -9.31
C GLU A 137 2.09 -17.90 -9.54
N ILE A 138 0.78 -17.69 -9.73
CA ILE A 138 0.20 -16.36 -9.99
C ILE A 138 0.20 -15.55 -8.69
N ASP A 139 -0.30 -16.11 -7.60
CA ASP A 139 -0.27 -15.50 -6.27
C ASP A 139 1.16 -15.17 -5.85
N ARG A 140 2.14 -16.04 -6.16
CA ARG A 140 3.55 -15.76 -5.92
C ARG A 140 4.05 -14.53 -6.67
N LYS A 141 3.73 -14.37 -7.96
CA LYS A 141 4.11 -13.16 -8.74
C LYS A 141 3.47 -11.89 -8.17
N PHE A 142 2.20 -11.95 -7.78
CA PHE A 142 1.54 -10.83 -7.10
C PHE A 142 2.22 -10.47 -5.79
N LEU A 143 2.62 -11.46 -4.98
CA LEU A 143 3.32 -11.23 -3.73
C LEU A 143 4.72 -10.64 -3.94
N GLU A 144 5.46 -11.10 -4.96
CA GLU A 144 6.76 -10.52 -5.34
C GLU A 144 6.62 -9.06 -5.76
N CYS A 145 5.59 -8.73 -6.54
CA CYS A 145 5.28 -7.35 -6.94
C CYS A 145 4.85 -6.49 -5.74
N THR A 146 4.01 -7.05 -4.87
CA THR A 146 3.54 -6.39 -3.63
C THR A 146 4.71 -6.01 -2.74
N GLU A 147 5.63 -6.94 -2.50
CA GLU A 147 6.83 -6.70 -1.71
C GLU A 147 7.74 -5.65 -2.38
N ALA A 148 7.92 -5.74 -3.69
CA ALA A 148 8.73 -4.79 -4.44
C ALA A 148 8.19 -3.34 -4.37
N ILE A 149 6.89 -3.16 -4.57
CA ILE A 149 6.26 -1.84 -4.46
C ILE A 149 6.36 -1.34 -3.02
N SER A 150 6.10 -2.20 -2.04
CA SER A 150 6.22 -1.87 -0.61
C SER A 150 7.62 -1.38 -0.25
N ASP A 151 8.67 -2.14 -0.60
CA ASP A 151 10.07 -1.79 -0.35
C ASP A 151 10.47 -0.49 -1.05
N TYR A 152 9.99 -0.29 -2.28
CA TYR A 152 10.23 0.92 -3.06
C TYR A 152 9.56 2.16 -2.46
N MET A 153 8.32 2.06 -2.00
CA MET A 153 7.60 3.18 -1.39
C MET A 153 8.21 3.56 -0.03
N ALA A 154 8.64 2.58 0.76
CA ALA A 154 9.40 2.80 1.98
C ALA A 154 10.78 3.44 1.71
N HIS A 155 11.45 3.02 0.63
CA HIS A 155 12.69 3.64 0.15
C HIS A 155 12.50 5.12 -0.17
N LEU A 156 11.44 5.47 -0.91
CA LEU A 156 11.10 6.85 -1.21
C LEU A 156 10.90 7.65 0.07
N LEU A 157 10.12 7.15 1.04
CA LEU A 157 9.91 7.85 2.30
C LEU A 157 11.20 8.09 3.08
N ASN A 158 12.11 7.10 3.09
CA ASN A 158 13.37 7.18 3.83
C ASN A 158 14.40 8.09 3.16
N LEU A 159 14.53 8.07 1.83
CA LEU A 159 15.66 8.69 1.12
C LEU A 159 15.28 9.83 0.18
N ARG A 160 14.05 9.84 -0.32
CA ARG A 160 13.55 10.88 -1.25
C ARG A 160 12.08 11.22 -0.92
N PRO A 161 11.78 11.68 0.32
CA PRO A 161 10.41 11.92 0.75
C PRO A 161 9.66 12.91 -0.17
N ASP A 162 10.36 13.91 -0.73
CA ASP A 162 9.77 14.86 -1.68
C ASP A 162 9.24 14.20 -2.97
N MET A 163 9.83 13.06 -3.37
CA MET A 163 9.35 12.25 -4.50
C MET A 163 8.13 11.40 -4.13
N LEU A 164 7.98 11.01 -2.86
CA LEU A 164 6.82 10.24 -2.41
C LEU A 164 5.54 11.07 -2.47
N MET A 165 5.58 12.29 -1.93
CA MET A 165 4.53 13.29 -2.03
C MET A 165 5.07 14.61 -1.47
N THR A 166 4.51 15.73 -1.93
CA THR A 166 4.79 17.04 -1.31
C THR A 166 4.47 16.99 0.20
N GLY A 167 5.45 17.29 1.05
CA GLY A 167 5.27 17.35 2.50
C GLY A 167 5.37 16.02 3.24
N SER A 168 5.80 14.94 2.59
CA SER A 168 6.05 13.65 3.25
C SER A 168 7.05 13.76 4.39
N ARG A 169 6.73 13.13 5.52
CA ARG A 169 7.50 13.23 6.76
C ARG A 169 8.49 12.09 6.92
N GLN A 170 9.74 12.33 6.54
CA GLN A 170 10.84 11.36 6.66
C GLN A 170 10.99 10.80 8.09
N HIS A 171 10.76 11.63 9.12
CA HIS A 171 10.91 11.22 10.53
C HIS A 171 10.01 10.05 10.93
N LEU A 172 8.89 9.82 10.21
CA LEU A 172 8.03 8.65 10.46
C LEU A 172 8.75 7.34 10.18
N PHE A 173 9.65 7.30 9.18
CA PHE A 173 10.45 6.12 8.91
C PHE A 173 11.46 5.86 10.05
N THR A 174 12.11 6.92 10.54
CA THR A 174 13.02 6.85 11.68
C THR A 174 12.30 6.36 12.94
N GLN A 175 11.15 6.96 13.25
CA GLN A 175 10.31 6.56 14.38
C GLN A 175 9.88 5.09 14.27
N ALA A 176 9.41 4.66 13.09
CA ALA A 176 9.03 3.28 12.86
C ALA A 176 10.20 2.31 13.05
N MET A 177 11.40 2.67 12.59
CA MET A 177 12.61 1.88 12.81
C MET A 177 12.92 1.74 14.31
N GLU A 178 12.82 2.83 15.07
CA GLU A 178 13.05 2.84 16.52
C GLU A 178 12.02 1.97 17.25
N GLU A 179 10.73 2.09 16.93
CA GLU A 179 9.68 1.26 17.52
C GLU A 179 9.89 -0.24 17.21
N VAL A 180 10.26 -0.58 15.97
CA VAL A 180 10.58 -1.95 15.58
C VAL A 180 11.84 -2.46 16.31
N GLU A 181 12.88 -1.65 16.46
CA GLU A 181 14.05 -2.04 17.26
C GLU A 181 13.70 -2.28 18.74
N LEU A 182 12.84 -1.44 19.32
CA LEU A 182 12.45 -1.54 20.72
C LEU A 182 11.59 -2.79 20.97
N ILE A 183 10.57 -3.06 20.14
CA ILE A 183 9.75 -4.27 20.31
C ILE A 183 10.60 -5.54 20.13
N LEU A 184 11.57 -5.56 19.21
CA LEU A 184 12.48 -6.69 19.05
C LEU A 184 13.37 -6.89 20.29
N LYS A 185 13.87 -5.82 20.90
CA LYS A 185 14.63 -5.90 22.16
C LYS A 185 13.78 -6.40 23.32
N ASP A 186 12.53 -5.97 23.43
CA ASP A 186 11.61 -6.48 24.45
C ASP A 186 11.33 -7.97 24.25
N ILE A 187 11.21 -8.43 23.00
CA ILE A 187 11.02 -9.86 22.69
C ILE A 187 12.29 -10.66 23.01
N GLU A 188 13.49 -10.10 22.81
CA GLU A 188 14.76 -10.73 23.19
C GLU A 188 14.91 -10.83 24.72
N SER A 189 14.57 -9.77 25.45
CA SER A 189 14.72 -9.74 26.91
C SER A 189 13.77 -10.70 27.65
N GLN A 190 12.61 -11.00 27.06
CA GLN A 190 11.63 -11.94 27.62
C GLN A 190 11.91 -13.42 27.28
N GLN A 191 12.91 -13.73 26.44
CA GLN A 191 13.22 -15.11 26.08
C GLN A 191 14.04 -15.84 27.16
N GLN A 192 13.54 -16.99 27.59
CA GLN A 192 14.22 -17.89 28.53
C GLN A 192 15.51 -18.53 27.97
N GLN A 193 15.70 -18.54 26.65
CA GLN A 193 16.92 -19.02 26.00
C GLN A 193 17.50 -17.96 25.05
N PRO A 194 18.83 -17.71 25.04
CA PRO A 194 19.47 -16.65 24.26
C PRO A 194 19.66 -17.05 22.79
N HIS A 195 18.58 -17.41 22.10
CA HIS A 195 18.62 -17.63 20.66
C HIS A 195 18.36 -16.30 19.94
N SER A 196 19.34 -15.84 19.16
CA SER A 196 19.22 -14.63 18.33
C SER A 196 17.93 -14.65 17.50
N LEU A 197 17.16 -13.56 17.50
CA LEU A 197 15.90 -13.45 16.72
C LEU A 197 16.06 -13.75 15.23
N LYS A 198 17.25 -13.51 14.65
CA LYS A 198 17.55 -13.90 13.26
C LYS A 198 17.47 -15.40 12.99
N LYS A 199 17.63 -16.25 14.01
CA LYS A 199 17.57 -17.72 13.89
C LYS A 199 16.13 -18.23 14.00
N LEU A 200 15.18 -17.38 14.39
CA LEU A 200 13.79 -17.74 14.53
C LEU A 200 13.14 -17.89 13.15
N GLY A 201 12.21 -18.85 13.00
CA GLY A 201 11.37 -18.95 11.81
C GLY A 201 10.67 -17.62 11.53
N ARG A 202 10.53 -17.25 10.24
CA ARG A 202 9.96 -15.95 9.82
C ARG A 202 8.55 -15.76 10.38
N ASP A 203 7.75 -16.81 10.30
CA ASP A 203 6.39 -16.92 10.82
C ASP A 203 6.34 -16.79 12.34
N ILE A 204 7.23 -17.48 13.05
CA ILE A 204 7.32 -17.42 14.51
C ILE A 204 7.72 -16.02 14.97
N LEU A 205 8.65 -15.37 14.27
CA LEU A 205 9.02 -13.98 14.56
C LEU A 205 7.83 -13.03 14.36
N ALA A 206 7.12 -13.14 13.23
CA ALA A 206 5.95 -12.31 12.97
C ALA A 206 4.88 -12.49 14.06
N LYS A 207 4.64 -13.74 14.47
CA LYS A 207 3.72 -14.05 15.58
C LYS A 207 4.16 -13.40 16.89
N LYS A 208 5.44 -13.53 17.28
CA LYS A 208 5.96 -12.89 18.51
C LYS A 208 5.82 -11.37 18.50
N ILE A 209 6.06 -10.71 17.35
CA ILE A 209 5.88 -9.26 17.21
C ILE A 209 4.42 -8.87 17.43
N ILE A 210 3.50 -9.58 16.76
CA ILE A 210 2.06 -9.35 16.89
C ILE A 210 1.58 -9.58 18.34
N ASP A 211 1.94 -10.71 18.94
CA ASP A 211 1.52 -11.07 20.30
C ASP A 211 2.05 -10.05 21.32
N LYS A 212 3.28 -9.57 21.15
CA LYS A 212 3.87 -8.53 22.01
C LYS A 212 3.17 -7.19 21.86
N ALA A 213 2.88 -6.74 20.63
CA ALA A 213 2.18 -5.49 20.39
C ALA A 213 0.77 -5.51 21.02
N LYS A 214 0.06 -6.64 20.91
CA LYS A 214 -1.24 -6.86 21.56
C LYS A 214 -1.17 -6.84 23.08
N ALA A 215 -0.19 -7.55 23.66
CA ALA A 215 -0.03 -7.63 25.10
C ALA A 215 0.23 -6.25 25.73
N GLU A 216 0.99 -5.40 25.05
CA GLU A 216 1.28 -4.04 25.53
C GLU A 216 0.02 -3.19 25.62
N VAL A 217 -0.82 -3.18 24.58
CA VAL A 217 -2.08 -2.41 24.59
C VAL A 217 -3.07 -2.95 25.60
N ASN A 218 -3.16 -4.28 25.76
CA ASN A 218 -4.00 -4.86 26.80
C ASN A 218 -3.52 -4.44 28.19
N ALA A 219 -2.20 -4.36 28.43
CA ALA A 219 -1.65 -3.89 29.70
C ALA A 219 -1.96 -2.41 29.95
N GLU A 220 -1.84 -1.55 28.92
CA GLU A 220 -2.15 -0.13 29.02
C GLU A 220 -3.64 0.13 29.25
N VAL A 221 -4.53 -0.58 28.54
CA VAL A 221 -5.99 -0.50 28.74
C VAL A 221 -6.36 -0.96 30.15
N ASN A 222 -5.80 -2.08 30.62
CA ASN A 222 -6.04 -2.55 31.98
C ASN A 222 -5.55 -1.54 33.02
N ALA A 223 -4.36 -0.95 32.83
CA ALA A 223 -3.84 0.09 33.71
C ALA A 223 -4.71 1.36 33.71
N ALA A 224 -5.27 1.75 32.55
CA ALA A 224 -6.19 2.87 32.45
C ALA A 224 -7.52 2.60 33.18
N ILE A 225 -8.07 1.38 33.06
CA ILE A 225 -9.26 0.95 33.80
C ILE A 225 -9.00 0.96 35.32
N ASP A 226 -7.84 0.46 35.76
CA ASP A 226 -7.46 0.48 37.18
C ASP A 226 -7.37 1.91 37.72
N ILE A 227 -6.81 2.86 36.93
CA ILE A 227 -6.76 4.28 37.27
C ILE A 227 -8.18 4.88 37.30
N GLU A 228 -9.05 4.56 36.34
CA GLU A 228 -10.43 5.04 36.30
C GLU A 228 -11.24 4.55 37.51
N MET A 229 -11.10 3.27 37.88
CA MET A 229 -11.74 2.71 39.08
C MET A 229 -11.28 3.42 40.37
N VAL A 230 -9.99 3.79 40.46
CA VAL A 230 -9.46 4.59 41.58
C VAL A 230 -9.99 6.02 41.54
N ARG A 231 -10.10 6.63 40.35
CA ARG A 231 -10.63 7.99 40.16
C ARG A 231 -12.14 8.09 40.41
N GLU A 232 -12.92 7.05 40.15
CA GLU A 232 -14.35 7.01 40.50
C GLU A 232 -14.58 7.10 42.02
N GLN A 233 -13.59 6.67 42.83
CA GLN A 233 -13.62 6.86 44.29
C GLN A 233 -13.28 8.30 44.72
N GLU A 234 -12.68 9.13 43.86
CA GLU A 234 -12.23 10.50 44.17
C GLU A 234 -12.62 11.49 43.04
N ARG A 235 -13.82 12.09 43.09
CA ARG A 235 -14.24 13.05 42.05
C ARG A 235 -13.44 14.36 42.08
N GLU A 236 -12.66 14.64 41.02
CA GLU A 236 -12.70 15.87 40.21
C GLU A 236 -11.95 15.68 38.86
N ILE A 237 -12.44 16.31 37.79
CA ILE A 237 -12.19 16.01 36.36
C ILE A 237 -10.81 16.48 35.86
N ARG A 238 -10.08 15.60 35.13
CA ARG A 238 -9.35 15.87 33.85
C ARG A 238 -9.18 14.54 33.09
N VAL A 239 -9.83 14.38 31.95
CA VAL A 239 -9.55 13.27 31.02
C VAL A 239 -8.32 13.67 30.22
N ASP A 240 -7.13 13.41 30.78
CA ASP A 240 -5.95 13.30 29.94
C ASP A 240 -6.12 12.04 29.10
N GLU A 241 -6.04 12.19 27.78
CA GLU A 241 -6.08 11.07 26.83
C GLU A 241 -5.09 9.99 27.29
N PRO A 242 -5.48 8.70 27.28
CA PRO A 242 -4.60 7.63 27.74
C PRO A 242 -3.26 7.71 26.99
N PRO A 243 -2.14 7.47 27.69
CA PRO A 243 -0.83 7.61 27.08
C PRO A 243 -0.77 6.74 25.81
N PRO A 244 -0.21 7.27 24.72
CA PRO A 244 -0.12 6.51 23.48
C PRO A 244 0.69 5.23 23.73
N PRO A 245 0.36 4.14 23.02
CA PRO A 245 1.03 2.88 23.24
C PRO A 245 2.53 3.01 23.06
N LYS A 246 3.31 2.15 23.73
CA LYS A 246 4.78 2.18 23.64
C LYS A 246 5.31 2.17 22.19
N TYR A 247 4.59 1.51 21.28
CA TYR A 247 4.93 1.37 19.85
C TYR A 247 3.70 1.66 18.96
N PRO A 248 3.25 2.91 18.78
CA PRO A 248 1.98 3.21 18.11
C PRO A 248 1.94 2.86 16.62
N LEU A 249 3.04 3.02 15.88
CA LEU A 249 3.10 2.65 14.46
C LEU A 249 3.15 1.12 14.30
N VAL A 250 3.93 0.44 15.13
CA VAL A 250 4.01 -1.03 15.10
C VAL A 250 2.68 -1.66 15.51
N HIS A 251 2.03 -1.13 16.53
CA HIS A 251 0.73 -1.61 16.99
C HIS A 251 -0.35 -1.50 15.90
N ASP A 252 -0.49 -0.33 15.28
CA ASP A 252 -1.45 -0.12 14.20
C ASP A 252 -1.13 -1.02 12.98
N ALA A 253 0.15 -1.22 12.67
CA ALA A 253 0.57 -2.14 11.62
C ALA A 253 0.26 -3.61 11.97
N CYS A 254 0.39 -4.01 13.24
CA CYS A 254 0.00 -5.34 13.72
C CYS A 254 -1.51 -5.55 13.59
N ARG A 255 -2.34 -4.58 14.00
CA ARG A 255 -3.80 -4.69 13.84
C ARG A 255 -4.22 -4.77 12.36
N LEU A 256 -3.56 -4.00 11.48
CA LEU A 256 -3.74 -4.10 10.04
C LEU A 256 -3.34 -5.48 9.50
N ALA A 257 -2.19 -6.01 9.92
CA ALA A 257 -1.74 -7.35 9.53
C ALA A 257 -2.70 -8.45 9.99
N GLU A 258 -3.27 -8.32 11.19
CA GLU A 258 -4.26 -9.26 11.71
C GLU A 258 -5.57 -9.22 10.94
N GLU A 259 -6.08 -8.03 10.62
CA GLU A 259 -7.25 -7.92 9.77
C GLU A 259 -7.03 -8.60 8.41
N LEU A 260 -5.87 -8.35 7.78
CA LEU A 260 -5.50 -8.97 6.52
C LEU A 260 -5.39 -10.51 6.67
N MET A 261 -4.77 -11.01 7.74
CA MET A 261 -4.52 -12.43 7.93
C MET A 261 -5.74 -13.22 8.39
N ASP A 262 -6.56 -12.66 9.27
CA ASP A 262 -7.58 -13.41 10.01
C ASP A 262 -8.98 -13.19 9.42
N LYS A 263 -9.26 -12.05 8.77
CA LYS A 263 -10.58 -11.75 8.17
C LYS A 263 -10.66 -12.01 6.67
N MET A 264 -9.55 -12.30 6.01
CA MET A 264 -9.50 -12.50 4.56
C MET A 264 -8.91 -13.87 4.21
N GLY A 265 -9.53 -14.54 3.23
CA GLY A 265 -8.94 -15.71 2.59
C GLY A 265 -7.65 -15.35 1.85
N ARG A 266 -6.76 -16.32 1.64
CA ARG A 266 -5.42 -16.10 1.07
C ARG A 266 -5.44 -15.30 -0.23
N ARG A 267 -6.21 -15.75 -1.23
CA ARG A 267 -6.30 -15.08 -2.55
C ARG A 267 -6.78 -13.63 -2.43
N THR A 268 -7.85 -13.42 -1.67
CA THR A 268 -8.41 -12.09 -1.41
C THR A 268 -7.40 -11.18 -0.71
N ARG A 269 -6.68 -11.69 0.29
CA ARG A 269 -5.62 -10.97 0.99
C ARG A 269 -4.50 -10.54 0.05
N CYS A 270 -3.96 -11.46 -0.75
CA CYS A 270 -2.93 -11.15 -1.74
C CYS A 270 -3.40 -10.05 -2.70
N GLN A 271 -4.64 -10.15 -3.19
CA GLN A 271 -5.23 -9.19 -4.11
C GLN A 271 -5.43 -7.81 -3.46
N VAL A 272 -5.94 -7.74 -2.22
CA VAL A 272 -6.09 -6.47 -1.49
C VAL A 272 -4.74 -5.81 -1.28
N MET A 273 -3.74 -6.56 -0.80
CA MET A 273 -2.39 -6.04 -0.56
C MET A 273 -1.78 -5.48 -1.85
N TYR A 274 -1.83 -6.25 -2.95
CA TYR A 274 -1.32 -5.81 -4.25
C TYR A 274 -2.04 -4.54 -4.75
N ARG A 275 -3.38 -4.57 -4.82
CA ARG A 275 -4.18 -3.45 -5.34
C ARG A 275 -4.02 -2.18 -4.49
N VAL A 276 -3.86 -2.29 -3.17
CA VAL A 276 -3.56 -1.15 -2.31
C VAL A 276 -2.19 -0.54 -2.61
N TRP A 277 -1.15 -1.36 -2.77
CA TRP A 277 0.18 -0.87 -3.11
C TRP A 277 0.23 -0.22 -4.50
N VAL A 278 -0.47 -0.78 -5.49
CA VAL A 278 -0.67 -0.13 -6.80
C VAL A 278 -1.38 1.22 -6.62
N GLY A 279 -2.42 1.26 -5.79
CA GLY A 279 -3.15 2.48 -5.42
C GLY A 279 -2.22 3.56 -4.86
N MET A 280 -1.37 3.19 -3.89
CA MET A 280 -0.40 4.10 -3.28
C MET A 280 0.68 4.56 -4.28
N LEU A 281 1.19 3.65 -5.12
CA LEU A 281 2.21 3.97 -6.13
C LEU A 281 1.69 4.99 -7.15
N PHE A 282 0.49 4.80 -7.68
CA PHE A 282 -0.09 5.69 -8.69
C PHE A 282 -0.51 7.01 -8.07
N TYR A 283 -1.07 6.96 -6.86
CA TYR A 283 -1.34 8.17 -6.10
C TYR A 283 -0.06 9.00 -5.91
N SER A 284 1.01 8.37 -5.44
CA SER A 284 2.34 9.00 -5.28
C SER A 284 2.85 9.61 -6.59
N ALA A 285 2.86 8.85 -7.68
CA ALA A 285 3.27 9.34 -9.00
C ALA A 285 2.41 10.54 -9.46
N SER A 286 1.10 10.48 -9.24
CA SER A 286 0.21 11.59 -9.59
C SER A 286 0.36 12.83 -8.70
N MET A 287 0.81 12.66 -7.46
CA MET A 287 0.90 13.73 -6.44
C MET A 287 2.32 14.24 -6.21
N CYS A 288 3.31 13.67 -6.88
CA CYS A 288 4.67 14.18 -6.93
C CYS A 288 4.74 15.41 -7.86
N ARG A 289 5.66 16.33 -7.56
CA ARG A 289 5.82 17.56 -8.34
C ARG A 289 6.47 17.24 -9.68
N GLY A 290 5.88 17.70 -10.77
CA GLY A 290 6.39 17.45 -12.13
C GLY A 290 7.87 17.81 -12.33
N TYR A 291 8.37 18.85 -11.66
CA TYR A 291 9.79 19.23 -11.75
C TYR A 291 10.73 18.14 -11.18
N LEU A 292 10.30 17.42 -10.13
CA LEU A 292 11.10 16.35 -9.55
C LEU A 292 11.19 15.15 -10.48
N HIS A 293 10.08 14.82 -11.17
CA HIS A 293 10.10 13.83 -12.25
C HIS A 293 11.06 14.24 -13.37
N ALA A 294 10.99 15.48 -13.84
CA ALA A 294 11.89 16.01 -14.85
C ALA A 294 13.36 15.97 -14.42
N LYS A 295 13.66 16.36 -13.18
CA LYS A 295 15.01 16.27 -12.60
C LYS A 295 15.52 14.83 -12.60
N SER A 296 14.69 13.89 -12.14
CA SER A 296 15.10 12.49 -12.05
C SER A 296 15.33 11.84 -13.42
N LEU A 297 14.62 12.28 -14.46
CA LEU A 297 14.88 11.86 -15.84
C LEU A 297 16.26 12.32 -16.34
N GLY A 298 16.72 13.50 -15.92
CA GLY A 298 18.06 14.01 -16.22
C GLY A 298 19.19 13.26 -15.50
N GLU A 299 18.89 12.55 -14.42
CA GLU A 299 19.86 11.85 -13.55
C GLU A 299 19.92 10.33 -13.81
N GLY A 300 19.30 9.83 -14.90
CA GLY A 300 19.31 8.40 -15.26
C GLY A 300 17.97 7.69 -15.10
N GLY A 301 16.88 8.42 -14.84
CA GLY A 301 15.54 7.85 -14.78
C GLY A 301 15.18 7.27 -13.41
N GLU A 302 13.89 7.06 -13.19
CA GLU A 302 13.32 6.75 -11.88
C GLU A 302 12.00 6.02 -12.05
N PHE A 303 11.71 5.02 -11.21
CA PHE A 303 10.54 4.18 -11.40
C PHE A 303 9.21 4.95 -11.23
N LEU A 304 9.09 5.83 -10.23
CA LEU A 304 7.92 6.69 -10.08
C LEU A 304 7.74 7.62 -11.28
N SER A 305 8.85 8.13 -11.82
CA SER A 305 8.80 9.01 -13.00
C SER A 305 8.35 8.26 -14.25
N PHE A 306 8.74 6.99 -14.40
CA PHE A 306 8.19 6.11 -15.42
C PHE A 306 6.68 5.90 -15.25
N VAL A 307 6.21 5.58 -14.03
CA VAL A 307 4.78 5.46 -13.74
C VAL A 307 4.08 6.76 -14.09
N TRP A 308 4.57 7.90 -13.61
CA TRP A 308 4.03 9.24 -13.89
C TRP A 308 3.90 9.50 -15.39
N LEU A 309 4.92 9.19 -16.20
CA LEU A 309 4.86 9.33 -17.66
C LEU A 309 3.72 8.51 -18.26
N ILE A 310 3.53 7.25 -17.83
CA ILE A 310 2.39 6.43 -18.30
C ILE A 310 1.06 7.07 -17.89
N LEU A 311 0.94 7.55 -16.64
CA LEU A 311 -0.27 8.23 -16.16
C LEU A 311 -0.60 9.45 -17.03
N SER A 312 0.39 10.29 -17.31
CA SER A 312 0.25 11.46 -18.17
C SER A 312 -0.14 11.09 -19.60
N LEU A 313 0.51 10.08 -20.19
CA LEU A 313 0.19 9.60 -21.56
C LEU A 313 -1.21 9.01 -21.66
N LYS A 314 -1.72 8.41 -20.59
CA LYS A 314 -3.10 7.90 -20.52
C LYS A 314 -4.12 8.97 -20.13
N GLY A 315 -3.70 10.22 -19.94
CA GLY A 315 -4.57 11.35 -19.64
C GLY A 315 -5.16 11.34 -18.23
N ALA A 316 -4.49 10.71 -17.27
CA ALA A 316 -4.94 10.72 -15.88
C ALA A 316 -4.64 12.06 -15.19
N LYS A 317 -5.42 12.39 -14.15
CA LYS A 317 -5.24 13.66 -13.42
C LYS A 317 -3.98 13.62 -12.57
N THR A 318 -3.05 14.52 -12.88
CA THR A 318 -1.81 14.76 -12.12
C THR A 318 -1.97 15.92 -11.14
N LEU A 319 -0.96 16.15 -10.30
CA LEU A 319 -0.91 17.29 -9.38
C LEU A 319 -1.01 18.62 -10.12
N ALA A 320 -0.36 18.74 -11.30
CA ALA A 320 -0.43 19.95 -12.10
C ALA A 320 -1.88 20.23 -12.54
N ASP A 321 -2.59 19.20 -12.99
CA ASP A 321 -4.00 19.31 -13.38
C ASP A 321 -4.88 19.76 -12.22
N LYS A 322 -4.65 19.22 -11.02
CA LYS A 322 -5.39 19.58 -9.80
C LYS A 322 -5.14 21.01 -9.32
N LEU A 323 -3.98 21.58 -9.63
CA LEU A 323 -3.61 22.93 -9.22
C LEU A 323 -3.95 23.99 -10.26
N GLN A 324 -4.00 23.61 -11.54
CA GLN A 324 -4.09 24.56 -12.66
C GLN A 324 -5.41 24.48 -13.43
N MET A 325 -6.13 23.35 -13.38
CA MET A 325 -7.42 23.22 -14.06
C MET A 325 -8.57 23.56 -13.11
N PRO A 326 -9.59 24.29 -13.59
CA PRO A 326 -10.80 24.53 -12.81
C PRO A 326 -11.50 23.21 -12.48
N GLU A 327 -12.19 23.17 -11.32
CA GLU A 327 -13.06 22.04 -11.01
C GLU A 327 -14.12 21.91 -12.11
N PRO A 328 -14.44 20.68 -12.56
CA PRO A 328 -15.49 20.49 -13.55
C PRO A 328 -16.81 21.01 -12.97
N GLU A 329 -17.55 21.79 -13.78
CA GLU A 329 -18.89 22.22 -13.39
C GLU A 329 -19.74 21.00 -13.05
N PRO A 330 -20.53 21.03 -11.96
CA PRO A 330 -21.43 19.94 -11.64
C PRO A 330 -22.36 19.72 -12.83
N GLU A 331 -22.43 18.47 -13.32
CA GLU A 331 -23.40 18.13 -14.36
C GLU A 331 -24.80 18.53 -13.85
N PRO A 332 -25.61 19.24 -14.67
CA PRO A 332 -26.93 19.65 -14.25
C PRO A 332 -27.71 18.42 -13.79
N GLU A 333 -28.27 18.50 -12.58
CA GLU A 333 -29.18 17.47 -12.07
C GLU A 333 -30.23 17.24 -13.16
N ARG A 334 -30.29 16.03 -13.72
CA ARG A 334 -31.35 15.70 -14.66
C ARG A 334 -32.66 15.87 -13.89
N GLU A 335 -33.40 16.92 -14.23
CA GLU A 335 -34.76 17.08 -13.75
C GLU A 335 -35.51 15.78 -13.99
N PRO A 336 -36.22 15.23 -12.99
CA PRO A 336 -36.99 14.02 -13.18
C PRO A 336 -37.99 14.27 -14.31
N GLU A 337 -37.94 13.43 -15.34
CA GLU A 337 -38.86 13.52 -16.47
C GLU A 337 -40.30 13.65 -15.95
N PRO A 338 -41.09 14.61 -16.48
CA PRO A 338 -42.46 14.79 -16.03
C PRO A 338 -43.24 13.50 -16.31
N LYS A 339 -43.80 12.91 -15.25
CA LYS A 339 -44.66 11.73 -15.32
C LYS A 339 -45.79 12.00 -16.31
N SER A 340 -45.78 11.31 -17.44
CA SER A 340 -46.86 11.33 -18.42
C SER A 340 -48.16 10.84 -17.76
N GLY A 341 -49.16 11.71 -17.65
CA GLY A 341 -50.54 11.37 -17.28
C GLY A 341 -51.26 10.57 -18.38
N PRO A 342 -52.43 9.97 -18.08
CA PRO A 342 -53.00 8.94 -18.94
C PRO A 342 -53.92 9.47 -20.04
N TYR A 343 -53.95 8.72 -21.15
CA TYR A 343 -54.90 8.65 -22.28
C TYR A 343 -54.58 9.32 -23.63
N SER A 344 -54.29 8.42 -24.58
CA SER A 344 -54.38 8.38 -26.07
C SER A 344 -55.74 8.86 -26.68
N PRO A 345 -55.92 9.05 -28.02
CA PRO A 345 -55.33 8.20 -29.08
C PRO A 345 -55.03 8.76 -30.50
N SER A 346 -54.24 7.95 -31.21
CA SER A 346 -54.17 7.73 -32.66
C SER A 346 -53.55 8.80 -33.57
N GLN A 347 -52.41 8.45 -34.17
CA GLN A 347 -52.27 8.40 -35.63
C GLN A 347 -51.08 7.52 -36.03
N GLU A 348 -51.37 6.57 -36.92
CA GLU A 348 -50.42 5.71 -37.63
C GLU A 348 -49.40 6.54 -38.42
N ILE A 349 -48.14 6.08 -38.51
CA ILE A 349 -47.32 6.03 -39.73
C ILE A 349 -46.11 5.10 -39.48
N VAL A 350 -46.20 3.92 -40.09
CA VAL A 350 -45.19 3.14 -40.86
C VAL A 350 -43.69 3.25 -40.50
N GLN A 351 -43.21 2.14 -39.92
CA GLN A 351 -42.00 1.33 -40.19
C GLN A 351 -40.65 1.99 -40.57
N GLY A 352 -39.63 1.60 -39.78
CA GLY A 352 -38.21 1.62 -40.16
C GLY A 352 -37.32 1.07 -39.04
N GLU A 353 -37.20 -0.26 -38.95
CA GLU A 353 -36.17 -0.97 -38.15
C GLU A 353 -34.77 -0.73 -38.76
N PRO A 354 -33.67 -0.78 -37.97
CA PRO A 354 -33.11 -2.08 -37.57
C PRO A 354 -32.58 -2.18 -36.13
N THR A 355 -33.05 -3.26 -35.51
CA THR A 355 -32.37 -4.23 -34.64
C THR A 355 -30.88 -4.00 -34.30
N ALA A 356 -30.57 -3.87 -33.01
CA ALA A 356 -29.31 -4.31 -32.44
C ALA A 356 -29.58 -5.02 -31.10
N THR A 357 -29.36 -6.32 -31.12
CA THR A 357 -29.63 -7.30 -30.09
C THR A 357 -28.70 -7.13 -28.89
N VAL A 358 -29.28 -7.08 -27.69
CA VAL A 358 -28.59 -7.26 -26.41
C VAL A 358 -28.19 -8.74 -26.29
N ALA A 359 -26.92 -9.02 -26.03
CA ALA A 359 -26.45 -10.32 -25.58
C ALA A 359 -25.82 -10.18 -24.19
N THR A 360 -26.56 -10.67 -23.19
CA THR A 360 -26.09 -11.05 -21.86
C THR A 360 -25.20 -12.28 -21.94
N THR A 361 -24.02 -12.23 -21.32
CA THR A 361 -23.25 -13.37 -20.78
C THR A 361 -22.56 -12.84 -19.52
N ALA A 362 -22.88 -13.28 -18.30
CA ALA A 362 -22.54 -14.56 -17.67
C ALA A 362 -21.02 -14.73 -17.49
N ASP A 363 -20.58 -14.46 -16.25
CA ASP A 363 -19.49 -15.07 -15.49
C ASP A 363 -18.57 -16.05 -16.24
N GLU A 364 -17.32 -15.65 -16.51
CA GLU A 364 -16.17 -16.55 -16.57
C GLU A 364 -14.92 -15.83 -16.04
N GLY A 365 -14.11 -16.57 -15.28
CA GLY A 365 -12.89 -16.09 -14.64
C GLY A 365 -11.83 -15.59 -15.63
N GLU A 366 -11.10 -14.57 -15.19
CA GLU A 366 -10.08 -13.85 -15.94
C GLU A 366 -8.99 -14.79 -16.52
N ASP A 367 -8.82 -14.76 -17.84
CA ASP A 367 -7.68 -15.37 -18.53
C ASP A 367 -6.41 -14.53 -18.33
N LEU A 368 -5.49 -15.04 -17.52
CA LEU A 368 -4.20 -14.44 -17.20
C LEU A 368 -3.05 -14.96 -18.09
N SER A 369 -3.37 -15.53 -19.26
CA SER A 369 -2.41 -16.10 -20.21
C SER A 369 -1.32 -15.13 -20.69
N PHE A 370 -1.53 -13.81 -20.56
CA PHE A 370 -0.53 -12.79 -20.88
C PHE A 370 0.67 -12.73 -19.92
N LEU A 371 0.66 -13.47 -18.80
CA LEU A 371 1.74 -13.51 -17.80
C LEU A 371 2.85 -14.56 -18.07
N LEU A 372 2.74 -15.32 -19.17
CA LEU A 372 3.73 -16.35 -19.53
C LEU A 372 4.65 -15.87 -20.68
N PRO A 373 5.98 -15.97 -20.55
CA PRO A 373 6.89 -15.71 -21.66
C PRO A 373 6.72 -16.81 -22.72
N HIS A 374 6.48 -16.42 -23.97
CA HIS A 374 6.46 -17.35 -25.09
C HIS A 374 7.83 -18.02 -25.25
N SER A 375 7.90 -19.34 -25.03
CA SER A 375 9.04 -20.14 -25.50
C SER A 375 9.12 -20.07 -27.03
N PRO A 376 10.33 -20.02 -27.61
CA PRO A 376 10.50 -19.97 -29.05
C PRO A 376 10.05 -21.30 -29.66
N ARG A 377 9.21 -21.22 -30.70
CA ARG A 377 8.80 -22.37 -31.50
C ARG A 377 10.04 -22.97 -32.17
N SER A 378 10.28 -24.26 -31.93
CA SER A 378 11.16 -25.11 -32.74
C SER A 378 10.52 -25.44 -34.08
#